data_AF-A0A3M8EI89-F1
#
_entry.id   AF-A0A3M8EI89-F1
#
_cell.length_a   1.000
_cell.length_b   1.000
_cell.length_c   1.000
_cell.angle_alpha   90.00
_cell.angle_beta   90.00
_cell.angle_gamma   90.00
#
_symmetry.space_group_name_H-M   'P 1'
#
loop_
_entity.id
_entity.type
_entity.pdbx_description
1 polymer ?
#
loop_
_entity_poly.entity_id
_entity_poly.type
_entity_poly.pdbx_seq_one_letter_code
_entity_poly.pdbx_strand_id
1 'polypeptide(L)' 'METKKSSPPELPSLLPHGWKKEVALALGIHPNTVSRALRSRKGGTYIRIIRTAVAKYGEKRE' A
#
# COMPACT_ATOMS: atom_id res chain seq x y z
N MET A 1 17.05 2.69 -21.59
CA MET A 1 16.42 3.14 -20.33
C MET A 1 15.05 2.50 -20.27
N GLU A 2 14.90 1.40 -19.52
CA GLU A 2 13.65 0.65 -19.48
C GLU A 2 12.55 1.49 -18.83
N THR A 3 11.53 1.80 -19.63
CA THR A 3 10.30 2.44 -19.19
C THR A 3 9.55 1.50 -18.25
N LYS A 4 9.80 1.62 -16.94
CA LYS A 4 9.02 0.89 -15.92
C LYS A 4 7.57 1.35 -16.01
N LYS A 5 6.77 0.57 -16.73
CA LYS A 5 5.30 0.60 -16.75
C LYS A 5 4.83 0.86 -15.33
N SER A 6 4.18 2.01 -15.13
CA SER A 6 3.44 2.31 -13.92
C SER A 6 2.21 1.41 -13.90
N SER A 7 2.41 0.13 -13.61
CA SER A 7 1.31 -0.75 -13.22
C SER A 7 0.58 -0.09 -12.06
N PRO A 8 -0.75 -0.25 -11.94
CA PRO A 8 -1.49 0.25 -10.79
C PRO A 8 -0.75 -0.19 -9.53
N PRO A 9 -0.74 0.61 -8.44
CA PRO A 9 -0.05 0.24 -7.23
C PRO A 9 -0.60 -1.12 -6.76
N GLU A 10 0.10 -2.20 -7.07
CA GLU A 10 -0.22 -3.52 -6.57
C GLU A 10 0.42 -3.63 -5.19
N LEU A 11 -0.31 -4.24 -4.25
CA LEU A 11 0.30 -4.51 -2.95
C LEU A 11 1.53 -5.40 -3.16
N PRO A 12 2.65 -5.15 -2.46
CA PRO A 12 3.75 -6.09 -2.46
C PRO A 12 3.26 -7.46 -1.97
N SER A 13 3.65 -8.55 -2.65
CA SER A 13 3.17 -9.91 -2.36
C SER A 13 3.55 -10.42 -0.97
N LEU A 14 4.62 -9.86 -0.39
CA LEU A 14 5.12 -10.20 0.93
C LEU A 14 4.93 -9.00 1.86
N LEU A 15 3.90 -9.08 2.69
CA LEU A 15 3.64 -8.10 3.73
C LEU A 15 3.62 -8.80 5.09
N PRO A 16 4.31 -8.27 6.12
CA PRO A 16 4.35 -8.89 7.43
C PRO A 16 2.96 -8.94 8.09
N HIS A 17 2.77 -9.91 8.99
CA HIS A 17 1.50 -10.03 9.72
C HIS A 17 1.23 -8.73 10.50
N GLY A 18 0.08 -8.09 10.25
CA GLY A 18 -0.26 -6.82 10.88
C GLY A 18 0.19 -5.55 10.15
N TRP A 19 0.79 -5.63 8.95
CA TRP A 19 1.20 -4.47 8.14
C TRP A 19 0.09 -3.43 7.92
N LYS A 20 -1.19 -3.85 7.88
CA LYS A 20 -2.34 -2.94 7.76
C LYS A 20 -2.41 -1.96 8.93
N LYS A 21 -2.06 -2.40 10.15
CA LYS A 21 -2.01 -1.54 11.35
C LYS A 21 -0.86 -0.55 11.24
N GLU A 22 0.30 -1.00 10.76
CA GLU A 22 1.47 -0.15 10.57
C GLU A 22 1.25 0.94 9.51
N VAL A 23 0.63 0.59 8.38
CA VAL A 23 0.26 1.56 7.34
C VAL A 23 -0.86 2.49 7.81
N ALA A 24 -1.81 1.97 8.60
CA ALA A 24 -2.84 2.78 9.23
C ALA A 24 -2.26 3.83 10.17
N LEU A 25 -1.29 3.45 11.02
CA LEU A 25 -0.55 4.35 11.90
C LEU A 25 0.25 5.39 11.10
N ALA A 26 0.98 4.96 10.07
CA ALA A 26 1.76 5.87 9.22
C ALA A 26 0.90 6.90 8.48
N LEU A 27 -0.34 6.54 8.13
CA LEU A 27 -1.30 7.43 7.47
C LEU A 27 -2.21 8.19 8.46
N GLY A 28 -2.16 7.89 9.75
CA GLY A 28 -3.06 8.45 10.77
C GLY A 28 -4.54 8.08 10.57
N ILE A 29 -4.82 6.92 9.96
CA ILE A 29 -6.20 6.46 9.69
C ILE A 29 -6.52 5.20 10.48
N HIS A 30 -7.81 4.91 10.68
CA HIS A 30 -8.22 3.68 11.36
C HIS A 30 -7.87 2.43 10.50
N PRO A 31 -7.39 1.32 11.07
CA PRO A 31 -7.07 0.10 10.31
C PRO A 31 -8.28 -0.49 9.56
N ASN A 32 -9.50 -0.24 10.04
CA ASN A 32 -10.72 -0.59 9.31
C ASN A 32 -10.88 0.22 8.01
N THR A 33 -10.44 1.48 7.99
CA THR A 33 -10.41 2.32 6.78
C THR A 33 -9.45 1.73 5.76
N VAL A 34 -8.30 1.20 6.21
CA VAL A 34 -7.37 0.46 5.36
C VAL A 34 -8.05 -0.76 4.75
N SER A 35 -8.67 -1.62 5.57
CA SER A 35 -9.38 -2.81 5.08
C SER A 35 -10.53 -2.46 4.12
N ARG A 36 -11.31 -1.41 4.39
CA ARG A 36 -12.39 -0.94 3.50
C ARG A 36 -11.86 -0.40 2.17
N ALA A 37 -10.80 0.39 2.20
CA ALA A 37 -10.18 0.92 0.99
C ALA A 37 -9.57 -0.20 0.13
N LEU A 38 -8.91 -1.17 0.76
CA LEU A 38 -8.39 -2.37 0.09
C LEU A 38 -9.49 -3.24 -0.52
N ARG A 39 -10.64 -3.38 0.16
CA ARG A 39 -11.81 -4.09 -0.37
C ARG A 39 -12.44 -3.33 -1.55
N SER A 40 -12.48 -2.00 -1.48
CA SER A 40 -13.01 -1.15 -2.54
C SER A 40 -12.11 -1.15 -3.79
N ARG A 41 -10.79 -1.35 -3.62
CA ARG A 41 -9.75 -1.30 -4.67
C ARG A 41 -9.82 -0.04 -5.56
N LYS A 42 -10.39 1.05 -5.03
CA LYS A 42 -10.60 2.30 -5.76
C LYS A 42 -10.55 3.50 -4.82
N GLY A 43 -10.28 4.67 -5.39
CA GLY A 43 -10.26 5.96 -4.70
C GLY A 43 -8.89 6.38 -4.15
N GLY A 44 -8.77 7.65 -3.79
CA GLY A 44 -7.51 8.27 -3.34
C GLY A 44 -6.92 7.65 -2.08
N THR A 45 -7.77 7.19 -1.15
CA THR A 45 -7.34 6.49 0.07
C THR A 45 -6.66 5.17 -0.25
N TYR A 46 -7.20 4.40 -1.20
CA TYR A 46 -6.58 3.16 -1.65
C TYR A 46 -5.18 3.42 -2.22
N ILE A 47 -5.05 4.39 -3.13
CA ILE A 47 -3.77 4.78 -3.72
C ILE A 47 -2.77 5.22 -2.63
N ARG A 48 -3.18 6.01 -1.65
CA ARG A 48 -2.33 6.41 -0.52
C ARG A 48 -1.84 5.21 0.28
N ILE A 49 -2.73 4.28 0.61
CA ILE A 49 -2.38 3.04 1.34
C ILE A 49 -1.34 2.24 0.57
N ILE A 50 -1.54 2.02 -0.73
CA ILE A 50 -0.56 1.23 -1.50
C ILE A 50 0.78 1.96 -1.60
N ARG A 51 0.78 3.27 -1.87
CA ARG A 51 2.02 4.06 -1.93
C ARG A 51 2.79 3.97 -0.61
N THR A 52 2.11 4.06 0.53
CA THR A 52 2.75 3.92 1.85
C THR A 52 3.24 2.48 2.08
N ALA A 53 2.45 1.48 1.70
CA ALA A 53 2.86 0.08 1.82
C ALA A 53 4.10 -0.23 0.96
N VAL A 54 4.14 0.27 -0.28
CA VAL A 54 5.30 0.14 -1.18
C VAL A 54 6.50 0.92 -0.67
N ALA A 55 6.31 2.14 -0.16
CA ALA A 55 7.42 2.91 0.40
C ALA A 55 8.01 2.27 1.67
N LYS A 56 7.19 1.59 2.47
CA LYS A 56 7.60 0.98 3.74
C LYS A 56 8.10 -0.46 3.59
N TYR A 57 7.52 -1.25 2.70
CA TYR A 57 7.79 -2.69 2.55
C TYR A 57 8.13 -3.11 1.13
N GLY A 58 7.93 -2.26 0.12
CA GLY A 58 8.40 -2.54 -1.22
C GLY A 58 9.91 -2.64 -1.17
N GLU A 59 10.44 -3.82 -1.48
CA GLU A 59 11.87 -4.04 -1.67
C GLU A 59 12.44 -2.88 -2.50
N LYS A 60 13.47 -2.20 -1.97
CA LYS A 60 14.50 -1.66 -2.83
C LYS A 60 15.10 -2.86 -3.55
N ARG A 61 14.49 -3.27 -4.67
CA ARG A 61 15.20 -4.01 -5.69
C ARG A 61 16.21 -3.03 -6.26
N GLU A 62 17.40 -3.04 -5.65
CA GLU A 62 18.66 -2.55 -6.23
C GLU A 62 18.84 -3.11 -7.64
#